data_AF-A0A973E8J6-F1
#
_entry.id   AF-A0A973E8J6-F1
#
_cell.length_a   1.000
_cell.length_b   1.000
_cell.length_c   1.000
_cell.angle_alpha   90.00
_cell.angle_beta   90.00
_cell.angle_gamma   90.00
#
_symmetry.space_group_name_H-M   'P 1'
#
loop_
_entity.id
_entity.type
_entity.pdbx_description
1 polymer ?
#
loop_
_entity_poly.entity_id
_entity_poly.type
_entity_poly.pdbx_seq_one_letter_code
_entity_poly.pdbx_strand_id
1 'polypeptide(L)'
;AFEEIDHEHVQRNAAFHRLERLRDQLIENDDALEPFIEAHPHVDRQSLRQLIRNARSERQRDKPPASSRKLFQLIRDTAGM
;
A
#
# COMPACT_ATOMS: atom_id res chain seq x y z
N ALA A 1 -7.20 28.07 -14.83
CA ALA A 1 -6.35 27.33 -15.78
C ALA A 1 -5.01 26.90 -15.19
N PHE A 2 -4.27 27.74 -14.44
CA PHE A 2 -3.08 27.31 -13.70
C PHE A 2 -3.39 26.66 -12.33
N GLU A 3 -4.39 27.16 -11.61
CA GLU A 3 -4.78 26.61 -10.29
C GLU A 3 -5.33 25.18 -10.36
N GLU A 4 -5.97 24.80 -11.47
CA GLU A 4 -6.58 23.48 -11.66
C GLU A 4 -5.52 22.36 -11.76
N ILE A 5 -4.36 22.68 -12.36
CA ILE A 5 -3.23 21.76 -12.54
C ILE A 5 -2.55 21.52 -11.19
N ASP A 6 -2.27 22.57 -10.41
CA ASP A 6 -1.69 22.44 -9.07
C ASP A 6 -2.60 21.66 -8.12
N HIS A 7 -3.91 21.89 -8.17
CA HIS A 7 -4.87 21.15 -7.36
C HIS A 7 -4.91 19.66 -7.72
N GLU A 8 -4.90 19.27 -8.99
CA GLU A 8 -4.83 17.85 -9.38
C GLU A 8 -3.53 17.18 -8.91
N HIS A 9 -2.39 17.86 -9.03
CA HIS A 9 -1.11 17.33 -8.56
C HIS A 9 -1.08 17.11 -7.05
N VAL A 10 -1.57 18.07 -6.27
CA VAL A 10 -1.65 17.96 -4.80
C VAL A 10 -2.54 16.79 -4.37
N GLN A 11 -3.67 16.59 -5.06
CA GLN A 11 -4.61 15.51 -4.74
C GLN A 11 -4.05 14.12 -5.08
N ARG A 12 -3.36 13.97 -6.22
CA ARG A 12 -2.64 12.72 -6.56
C ARG A 12 -1.51 12.44 -5.58
N ASN A 13 -0.78 13.47 -5.16
CA ASN A 13 0.32 13.31 -4.21
C ASN A 13 -0.19 12.89 -2.81
N ALA A 14 -1.31 13.48 -2.37
CA ALA A 14 -1.95 13.09 -1.11
C ALA A 14 -2.47 11.65 -1.14
N ALA A 15 -3.04 11.21 -2.27
CA ALA A 15 -3.46 9.82 -2.47
C ALA A 15 -2.28 8.85 -2.40
N PHE A 16 -1.16 9.20 -3.06
CA PHE A 16 0.07 8.42 -3.03
C PHE A 16 0.60 8.25 -1.60
N HIS A 17 0.75 9.33 -0.85
CA HIS A 17 1.21 9.26 0.55
C HIS A 17 0.25 8.53 1.49
N ARG A 18 -1.07 8.53 1.21
CA ARG A 18 -2.02 7.68 1.95
C ARG A 18 -1.74 6.20 1.71
N LEU A 19 -1.50 5.80 0.47
CA LEU A 19 -1.16 4.42 0.13
C LEU A 19 0.18 3.99 0.73
N GLU A 20 1.18 4.86 0.73
CA GLU A 20 2.47 4.57 1.37
C GLU A 20 2.32 4.31 2.87
N ARG A 21 1.58 5.17 3.57
CA ARG A 21 1.31 4.99 5.00
C ARG A 21 0.56 3.69 5.27
N LEU A 22 -0.43 3.35 4.45
CA LEU A 22 -1.18 2.11 4.59
C LEU A 22 -0.30 0.87 4.36
N ARG A 23 0.56 0.91 3.33
CA ARG A 23 1.56 -0.13 3.07
C ARG A 23 2.47 -0.33 4.29
N ASP A 24 3.00 0.76 4.83
CA ASP A 24 3.92 0.70 5.96
C ASP A 24 3.22 0.18 7.22
N GLN A 25 1.97 0.59 7.47
CA GLN A 25 1.14 0.06 8.55
C GLN A 25 0.91 -1.46 8.42
N LEU A 26 0.59 -1.95 7.22
CA LEU A 26 0.43 -3.39 6.97
C LEU A 26 1.74 -4.17 7.18
N ILE A 27 2.87 -3.56 6.82
CA ILE A 27 4.20 -4.16 7.05
C ILE A 27 4.59 -4.11 8.53
N GLU A 28 4.16 -3.12 9.31
CA GLU A 28 4.58 -2.99 10.71
C GLU A 28 3.64 -3.69 11.68
N ASN A 29 2.35 -3.76 11.36
CA ASN A 29 1.34 -4.31 12.25
C ASN A 29 0.42 -5.30 11.51
N ASP A 30 0.38 -6.55 11.97
CA ASP A 30 -0.56 -7.56 11.47
C ASP A 30 -2.02 -7.20 11.77
N ASP A 31 -2.28 -6.44 12.84
CA ASP A 31 -3.64 -6.04 13.21
C ASP A 31 -4.24 -5.04 12.19
N ALA A 32 -3.41 -4.38 11.38
CA ALA A 32 -3.88 -3.51 10.30
C ALA A 32 -4.43 -4.30 9.10
N LEU A 33 -4.17 -5.61 9.04
CA LEU A 33 -4.60 -6.47 7.94
C LEU A 33 -6.11 -6.71 7.94
N GLU A 34 -6.68 -7.06 9.09
CA GLU A 34 -8.11 -7.38 9.23
C GLU A 34 -8.98 -6.20 8.78
N PRO A 35 -8.77 -4.95 9.27
CA PRO A 35 -9.56 -3.80 8.85
C PRO A 35 -9.46 -3.50 7.36
N PHE A 36 -8.28 -3.71 6.75
CA PHE A 36 -8.09 -3.52 5.31
C PHE A 36 -8.88 -4.57 4.50
N ILE A 37 -8.85 -5.83 4.94
CA ILE A 37 -9.59 -6.92 4.31
C ILE A 37 -11.11 -6.74 4.49
N GLU A 38 -11.57 -6.24 5.63
CA GLU A 38 -12.97 -5.91 5.87
C GLU A 38 -13.45 -4.78 4.96
N ALA A 39 -12.64 -3.73 4.79
CA ALA A 39 -12.94 -2.64 3.86
C ALA A 39 -12.88 -3.06 2.38
N HIS A 40 -12.02 -4.02 2.05
CA HIS A 40 -11.80 -4.50 0.68
C HIS A 40 -11.93 -6.03 0.60
N PRO A 41 -13.15 -6.59 0.71
CA PRO A 41 -13.36 -8.04 0.81
C PRO A 41 -12.95 -8.82 -0.45
N HIS A 42 -12.81 -8.14 -1.58
CA HIS A 42 -12.40 -8.67 -2.88
C HIS A 42 -10.88 -8.73 -3.07
N VAL A 43 -10.08 -8.22 -2.13
CA VAL A 43 -8.63 -8.32 -2.24
C VAL A 43 -8.18 -9.78 -2.20
N ASP A 44 -7.16 -10.11 -2.99
CA ASP A 44 -6.46 -11.39 -2.84
C ASP A 44 -5.71 -11.42 -1.49
N ARG A 45 -6.39 -11.98 -0.48
CA ARG A 45 -5.90 -12.11 0.90
C ARG A 45 -4.61 -12.92 0.96
N GLN A 46 -4.44 -13.93 0.10
CA GLN A 46 -3.26 -14.78 0.10
C GLN A 46 -2.05 -14.01 -0.43
N SER A 47 -2.21 -13.32 -1.56
CA SER A 47 -1.17 -12.46 -2.12
C SER A 47 -0.80 -11.33 -1.16
N LEU A 48 -1.79 -10.69 -0.54
CA LEU A 48 -1.58 -9.62 0.45
C LEU A 48 -0.71 -10.10 1.63
N ARG A 49 -1.08 -11.20 2.28
CA ARG A 49 -0.32 -11.78 3.40
C ARG A 49 1.09 -12.20 2.98
N GLN A 50 1.25 -12.76 1.77
CA GLN A 50 2.55 -13.17 1.28
C GLN A 50 3.47 -11.96 1.06
N LEU A 51 2.95 -10.89 0.47
CA LEU A 51 3.69 -9.67 0.20
C LEU A 51 4.12 -8.97 1.50
N ILE A 52 3.23 -8.91 2.50
CA ILE A 52 3.54 -8.36 3.83
C ILE A 52 4.71 -9.11 4.48
N ARG A 53 4.63 -10.45 4.55
CA ARG A 53 5.71 -11.27 5.15
C ARG A 53 7.03 -11.11 4.41
N ASN A 54 6.99 -11.10 3.07
CA ASN A 54 8.20 -10.93 2.26
C ASN A 54 8.80 -9.53 2.46
N ALA A 55 7.99 -8.47 2.50
CA ALA A 55 8.46 -7.11 2.71
C ALA A 55 9.10 -6.95 4.09
N ARG A 56 8.55 -7.56 5.14
CA ARG A 56 9.18 -7.63 6.47
C ARG A 56 10.53 -8.33 6.42
N SER A 57 10.61 -9.50 5.76
CA SER A 57 11.85 -10.26 5.62
C SER A 57 12.91 -9.51 4.81
N GLU A 58 12.51 -8.81 3.75
CA GLU A 58 13.39 -7.95 2.94
C GLU A 58 13.97 -6.81 3.78
N ARG A 59 13.12 -6.11 4.56
CA ARG A 59 13.52 -5.04 5.48
C ARG A 59 14.50 -5.53 6.56
N GLN A 60 14.26 -6.69 7.14
CA GLN A 60 15.14 -7.27 8.16
C GLN A 60 16.50 -7.73 7.62
N ARG A 61 16.60 -7.99 6.31
CA ARG A 61 17.80 -8.52 5.66
C ARG A 61 18.51 -7.47 4.80
N ASP A 62 18.14 -6.19 4.93
CA ASP A 62 18.62 -5.07 4.11
C ASP A 62 18.57 -5.36 2.60
N LYS A 63 17.54 -6.10 2.17
CA LYS A 63 17.33 -6.44 0.76
C LYS A 63 16.55 -5.32 0.05
N PRO A 64 16.68 -5.23 -1.29
CA PRO A 64 15.85 -4.33 -2.08
C PRO A 64 14.35 -4.57 -1.82
N PRO A 65 13.53 -3.51 -1.66
CA PRO A 65 12.13 -3.59 -1.21
C PRO A 65 11.17 -4.00 -2.35
N ALA A 66 11.45 -5.12 -3.02
CA ALA A 66 10.67 -5.58 -4.16
C ALA A 66 9.23 -5.96 -3.76
N SER A 67 9.06 -6.64 -2.63
CA SER A 67 7.74 -7.04 -2.14
C SER A 67 6.95 -5.86 -1.60
N SER A 68 7.61 -4.87 -1.00
CA SER A 68 6.98 -3.61 -0.59
C SER A 68 6.43 -2.82 -1.79
N ARG A 69 7.17 -2.77 -2.91
CA ARG A 69 6.68 -2.15 -4.17
C ARG A 69 5.46 -2.89 -4.74
N LYS A 70 5.48 -4.22 -4.73
CA LYS A 70 4.33 -5.04 -5.17
C LYS A 70 3.12 -4.88 -4.24
N LEU A 71 3.34 -4.77 -2.93
CA LEU A 71 2.28 -4.50 -1.96
C LEU A 71 1.61 -3.15 -2.23
N PHE A 72 2.39 -2.11 -2.50
CA PHE A 72 1.86 -0.80 -2.88
C PHE A 72 0.94 -0.89 -4.11
N GLN A 73 1.38 -1.61 -5.15
CA GLN A 73 0.59 -1.81 -6.36
C GLN A 73 -0.73 -2.53 -6.06
N LEU A 74 -0.69 -3.62 -5.29
CA LEU A 74 -1.89 -4.36 -4.89
C LEU A 74 -2.89 -3.47 -4.14
N ILE A 75 -2.42 -2.68 -3.17
CA ILE A 75 -3.28 -1.78 -2.39
C ILE A 75 -3.90 -0.71 -3.29
N ARG A 76 -3.11 -0.09 -4.17
CA ARG A 76 -3.59 0.92 -5.12
C ARG A 76 -4.69 0.34 -6.03
N ASP A 77 -4.41 -0.80 -6.63
CA ASP A 77 -5.32 -1.45 -7.59
C ASP A 77 -6.62 -1.91 -6.86
N THR A 78 -6.52 -2.33 -5.59
CA THR A 78 -7.67 -2.69 -4.74
C THR A 78 -8.50 -1.47 -4.30
N ALA A 79 -7.84 -0.33 -4.06
CA ALA A 79 -8.50 0.92 -3.69
C ALA A 79 -9.16 1.63 -4.88
N GLY A 80 -9.01 1.11 -6.11
CA GLY A 80 -9.56 1.71 -7.33
C GLY A 80 -8.89 3.03 -7.71
N MET A 81 -7.61 3.20 -7.37
CA MET A 81 -6.83 4.40 -7.68
C MET A 81 -5.82 4.20 -8.82
#